data_AF-A0A2V5Q6F1-F1
#
_entry.id   AF-A0A2V5Q6F1-F1
#
_cell.length_a   1.000
_cell.length_b   1.000
_cell.length_c   1.000
_cell.angle_alpha   90.00
_cell.angle_beta   90.00
_cell.angle_gamma   90.00
#
_symmetry.space_group_name_H-M   'P 1'
#
loop_
_entity.id
_entity.type
_entity.pdbx_description
1 polymer ?
#
loop_
_entity_poly.entity_id
_entity_poly.type
_entity_poly.pdbx_seq_one_letter_code
_entity_poly.pdbx_strand_id
1 'polypeptide(L)'
;QKFGGMEAVDETYMRIPLLTMVRKRAGWLVVLFLGEMLTASAMGFYEGEIAKAVVLALFLPLIISSGGNSGSQASMLIIRAMALGEVTLRDWFHVMR
;
A
#
# COMPACT_ATOMS: atom_id res chain seq x y z
N GLN A 1 1.93 15.58 -6.90
CA GLN A 1 2.21 14.12 -6.90
C GLN A 1 1.29 13.45 -5.90
N LYS A 2 0.55 12.41 -6.29
CA LYS A 2 -0.30 11.62 -5.37
C LYS A 2 0.57 10.53 -4.74
N PHE A 3 1.16 10.80 -3.58
CA PHE A 3 1.97 9.83 -2.83
C PHE A 3 1.30 9.56 -1.48
N GLY A 4 1.30 8.31 -1.02
CA GLY A 4 0.84 7.96 0.34
C GLY A 4 -0.68 8.01 0.57
N GLY A 5 -1.50 7.78 -0.47
CA GLY A 5 -2.95 7.64 -0.29
C GLY A 5 -3.69 8.95 0.00
N MET A 6 -3.16 10.07 -0.48
CA MET A 6 -3.81 11.37 -0.42
C MET A 6 -4.18 11.84 -1.83
N GLU A 7 -5.38 12.40 -1.97
CA GLU A 7 -5.68 13.24 -3.12
C GLU A 7 -4.75 14.46 -3.16
N ALA A 8 -4.44 14.94 -4.36
CA ALA A 8 -3.64 16.15 -4.51
C ALA A 8 -4.37 17.32 -3.84
N VAL A 9 -3.67 18.03 -2.96
CA VAL A 9 -4.16 19.26 -2.32
C VAL A 9 -3.33 20.41 -2.84
N ASP A 10 -3.98 21.39 -3.47
CA ASP A 10 -3.34 22.57 -4.07
C ASP A 10 -3.04 23.68 -3.05
N GLU A 11 -3.40 23.50 -1.78
CA GLU A 11 -3.15 24.46 -0.69
C GLU A 11 -1.97 24.06 0.21
N THR A 12 -1.29 25.06 0.78
CA THR A 12 -0.21 24.86 1.77
C THR A 12 -0.73 24.04 2.95
N TYR A 13 -0.08 22.92 3.27
CA TYR A 13 -0.50 21.97 4.31
C TYR A 13 -0.95 22.63 5.63
N MET A 14 -0.20 23.63 6.09
CA MET A 14 -0.47 24.37 7.33
C MET A 14 -1.74 25.23 7.32
N ARG A 15 -2.36 25.46 6.14
CA ARG A 15 -3.57 26.26 5.99
C ARG A 15 -4.83 25.41 5.79
N ILE A 16 -4.67 24.11 5.61
CA ILE A 16 -5.81 23.21 5.34
C ILE A 16 -6.56 22.97 6.66
N PRO A 17 -7.88 23.21 6.71
CA PRO A 17 -8.70 22.85 7.87
C PRO A 17 -8.62 21.35 8.17
N LEU A 18 -8.57 20.96 9.45
CA LEU A 18 -8.51 19.54 9.85
C LEU A 18 -9.58 18.68 9.18
N LEU A 19 -10.82 19.19 9.11
CA LEU A 19 -11.95 18.48 8.50
C LEU A 19 -11.74 18.24 7.00
N THR A 20 -11.11 19.18 6.30
CA THR A 20 -10.76 19.05 4.88
C THR A 20 -9.69 17.97 4.68
N MET A 21 -8.67 17.94 5.53
CA MET A 21 -7.66 16.87 5.50
C MET A 21 -8.25 15.49 5.76
N VAL A 22 -9.11 15.37 6.78
CA VAL A 22 -9.80 14.11 7.09
C VAL A 22 -10.64 13.66 5.90
N ARG A 23 -11.46 14.54 5.32
CA ARG A 23 -12.31 14.20 4.17
C ARG A 23 -11.50 13.74 2.96
N LYS A 24 -10.34 14.36 2.71
CA LYS A 24 -9.43 14.02 1.61
C LYS A 24 -8.74 12.66 1.76
N ARG A 25 -8.57 12.19 3.00
CA ARG A 25 -7.95 10.89 3.31
C ARG A 25 -8.97 9.79 3.56
N ALA A 26 -10.15 10.14 4.09
CA ALA A 26 -11.18 9.19 4.48
C ALA A 26 -11.57 8.26 3.34
N GLY A 27 -11.79 8.80 2.13
CA GLY A 27 -12.13 7.96 0.97
C GLY A 27 -11.08 6.90 0.66
N TRP A 28 -9.80 7.29 0.67
CA TRP A 28 -8.71 6.34 0.41
C TRP A 28 -8.50 5.35 1.56
N LEU A 29 -8.60 5.82 2.81
CA LEU A 29 -8.52 4.96 4.00
C LEU A 29 -9.64 3.92 4.03
N VAL A 30 -10.86 4.27 3.60
CA VAL A 30 -11.97 3.31 3.48
C VAL A 30 -11.66 2.25 2.44
N VAL A 31 -11.11 2.62 1.28
CA VAL A 31 -10.71 1.65 0.25
C VAL A 31 -9.61 0.71 0.77
N LEU A 32 -8.59 1.26 1.45
CA LEU A 32 -7.54 0.44 2.06
C LEU A 32 -8.10 -0.49 3.14
N PHE A 33 -9.00 0.00 3.99
CA PHE A 33 -9.65 -0.80 5.03
C PHE A 33 -10.46 -1.96 4.44
N LEU A 34 -11.19 -1.75 3.34
CA LEU A 34 -11.87 -2.85 2.65
C LEU A 34 -10.88 -3.89 2.11
N GLY A 35 -9.70 -3.47 1.65
CA GLY A 35 -8.62 -4.38 1.29
C GLY A 35 -8.07 -5.16 2.49
N GLU A 36 -7.90 -4.50 3.63
CA GLU A 36 -7.50 -5.16 4.89
C GLU A 36 -8.54 -6.16 5.38
N MET A 37 -9.83 -5.88 5.19
CA MET A 37 -10.91 -6.83 5.50
C MET A 37 -10.77 -8.14 4.72
N LEU A 38 -10.31 -8.10 3.46
CA LEU A 38 -10.02 -9.32 2.68
C LEU A 38 -8.92 -10.15 3.33
N THR A 39 -7.91 -9.49 3.92
CA THR A 39 -6.84 -10.17 4.66
C THR A 39 -7.40 -10.85 5.92
N ALA A 40 -8.26 -10.16 6.67
CA ALA A 40 -8.94 -10.74 7.83
C ALA A 40 -9.82 -11.94 7.45
N SER A 41 -10.56 -11.86 6.33
CA SER A 41 -11.34 -12.99 5.82
C SER A 41 -10.47 -14.18 5.45
N ALA A 42 -9.32 -13.96 4.80
CA ALA A 42 -8.37 -15.01 4.48
C ALA A 42 -7.79 -15.66 5.75
N MET A 43 -7.45 -14.86 6.77
CA MET A 43 -6.98 -15.39 8.05
C MET A 43 -8.03 -16.26 8.75
N GLY A 44 -9.30 -15.83 8.75
CA GLY A 44 -10.41 -16.64 9.30
C GLY A 44 -10.62 -17.95 8.54
N PHE A 45 -10.46 -17.96 7.22
CA PHE A 45 -10.53 -19.18 6.42
C PHE A 45 -9.43 -20.20 6.80
N TYR A 46 -8.23 -19.74 7.14
CA TYR A 46 -7.10 -20.60 7.54
C TYR A 46 -6.94 -20.76 9.06
N GLU A 47 -7.94 -20.37 9.86
CA GLU A 47 -7.87 -20.41 11.34
C GLU A 47 -7.50 -21.81 11.86
N GLY A 48 -8.07 -22.87 11.28
CA GLY A 48 -7.76 -24.25 11.66
C GLY A 48 -6.31 -24.67 11.38
N GLU A 49 -5.68 -24.13 10.34
CA GLU A 49 -4.25 -24.38 10.05
C GLU A 49 -3.35 -23.56 10.96
N ILE A 50 -3.73 -22.31 11.24
CA ILE A 50 -3.03 -21.45 12.19
C ILE A 50 -3.07 -22.07 13.59
N ALA A 51 -4.19 -22.69 13.98
CA ALA A 51 -4.33 -23.36 15.27
C ALA A 51 -3.35 -24.54 15.47
N LYS A 52 -2.97 -25.24 14.39
CA LYS A 52 -1.98 -26.33 14.45
C LYS A 52 -0.58 -25.83 14.79
N ALA A 53 -0.26 -24.58 14.40
CA ALA A 53 1.03 -23.96 14.63
C ALA A 53 0.88 -22.46 14.86
N VAL A 54 0.33 -22.09 16.02
CA VAL A 54 0.03 -20.69 16.38
C VAL A 54 1.25 -19.77 16.29
N VAL A 55 2.45 -20.31 16.51
CA VAL A 55 3.72 -19.58 16.36
C VAL A 55 3.89 -18.98 14.96
N LEU A 56 3.33 -19.58 13.91
CA LEU A 56 3.37 -19.04 12.55
C LEU A 56 2.67 -17.68 12.43
N ALA A 57 1.65 -17.43 13.26
CA ALA A 57 0.95 -16.14 13.28
C ALA A 57 1.86 -14.99 13.70
N LEU A 58 2.92 -15.24 14.48
CA LEU A 58 3.91 -14.24 14.87
C LEU A 58 4.74 -13.74 13.68
N PHE A 59 4.87 -14.54 12.61
CA PHE A 59 5.60 -14.17 11.41
C PHE A 59 4.75 -13.38 10.40
N LEU A 60 3.42 -13.45 10.48
CA LEU A 60 2.53 -12.74 9.56
C LEU A 60 2.82 -11.22 9.50
N PRO A 61 2.93 -10.49 10.62
CA PRO A 61 3.26 -9.06 10.58
C PRO A 61 4.63 -8.79 9.94
N LEU A 62 5.62 -9.66 10.17
CA LEU A 62 6.96 -9.52 9.63
C LEU A 62 6.98 -9.69 8.11
N ILE A 63 6.27 -10.71 7.60
CA ILE A 63 6.14 -10.97 6.16
C ILE A 63 5.41 -9.83 5.47
N ILE A 64 4.28 -9.38 6.02
CA ILE A 64 3.49 -8.27 5.47
C ILE A 64 4.33 -6.99 5.44
N SER A 65 5.04 -6.66 6.53
CA SER A 65 5.91 -5.48 6.62
C SER A 65 7.06 -5.53 5.62
N SER A 66 7.76 -6.67 5.53
CA SER A 66 8.87 -6.85 4.59
C SER A 66 8.41 -6.74 3.14
N GLY A 67 7.25 -7.34 2.82
CA GLY A 67 6.63 -7.23 1.50
C GLY A 67 6.22 -5.79 1.17
N GLY A 68 5.59 -5.09 2.11
CA GLY A 68 5.19 -3.69 1.94
C GLY A 68 6.36 -2.74 1.73
N ASN A 69 7.44 -2.91 2.50
CA ASN A 69 8.66 -2.10 2.36
C ASN A 69 9.35 -2.36 1.01
N SER A 70 9.50 -3.63 0.61
CA SER A 70 10.12 -4.01 -0.66
C SER A 70 9.30 -3.51 -1.85
N GLY A 71 7.97 -3.68 -1.82
CA GLY A 71 7.07 -3.19 -2.85
C GLY A 71 7.05 -1.67 -2.97
N SER A 72 7.13 -0.94 -1.84
CA SER A 72 7.23 0.52 -1.84
C SER A 72 8.55 1.01 -2.45
N GLN A 73 9.66 0.34 -2.14
CA GLN A 73 10.97 0.63 -2.74
C GLN A 73 10.95 0.39 -4.26
N ALA A 74 10.45 -0.77 -4.69
CA ALA A 74 10.31 -1.09 -6.11
C ALA A 74 9.42 -0.06 -6.83
N SER A 75 8.27 0.29 -6.25
CA SER A 75 7.35 1.27 -6.82
C SER A 75 8.00 2.65 -6.95
N MET A 76 8.76 3.08 -5.94
CA MET A 76 9.48 4.36 -5.98
C MET A 76 10.53 4.39 -7.09
N LEU A 77 11.32 3.32 -7.24
CA LEU A 77 12.34 3.21 -8.29
C LEU A 77 11.71 3.26 -9.68
N ILE A 78 10.62 2.52 -9.91
CA ILE A 78 9.92 2.51 -11.20
C ILE A 78 9.25 3.85 -11.50
N ILE A 79 8.58 4.47 -10.53
CA ILE A 79 7.99 5.81 -10.71
C ILE A 79 9.09 6.84 -11.05
N ARG A 80 10.24 6.75 -10.38
CA ARG A 80 11.39 7.62 -10.66
C ARG A 80 11.95 7.39 -12.07
N ALA A 81 12.17 6.14 -12.47
CA ALA A 81 12.66 5.79 -13.80
C ALA A 81 11.69 6.27 -14.90
N MET A 82 10.38 6.14 -14.68
CA MET A 82 9.36 6.70 -15.57
C MET A 82 9.40 8.23 -15.62
N ALA A 83 9.59 8.90 -14.49
CA ALA A 83 9.69 10.36 -14.44
C ALA A 83 10.96 10.91 -15.12
N LEU A 84 12.05 10.12 -15.13
CA LEU A 84 13.30 10.44 -15.83
C LEU A 84 13.26 10.03 -17.32
N GLY A 85 12.22 9.33 -17.76
CA GLY A 85 12.09 8.82 -19.13
C GLY A 85 12.97 7.59 -19.44
N GLU A 86 13.54 6.95 -18.41
CA GLU A 86 14.39 5.76 -18.53
C GLU A 86 13.55 4.49 -18.80
N VAL A 87 12.30 4.47 -18.33
CA VAL A 87 11.36 3.34 -18.47
C VAL A 87 10.01 3.88 -18.92
N THR A 88 9.38 3.21 -19.88
CA THR A 88 8.00 3.50 -20.32
C THR A 88 7.07 2.35 -19.98
N LEU A 89 5.76 2.59 -20.06
CA LEU A 89 4.75 1.53 -19.85
C LEU A 89 4.90 0.34 -20.82
N ARG A 90 5.56 0.53 -21.97
CA ARG A 90 5.81 -0.54 -22.94
C ARG A 90 6.89 -1.52 -22.46
N ASP A 91 7.76 -1.07 -21.56
CA ASP A 91 8.90 -1.84 -21.04
C ASP A 91 8.53 -2.76 -19.86
N TRP A 92 7.24 -2.85 -19.51
CA TRP A 92 6.74 -3.61 -18.36
C TRP A 92 7.22 -5.07 -18.34
N PHE A 93 7.28 -5.73 -19.50
CA PHE A 93 7.74 -7.12 -19.58
C PHE A 93 9.24 -7.25 -19.33
N HIS A 94 10.04 -6.24 -19.71
CA HIS A 94 11.46 -6.21 -19.42
C HIS A 94 11.74 -5.96 -17.94
N VAL A 95 10.93 -5.12 -17.29
CA VAL A 95 11.02 -4.84 -15.84
C VAL A 95 10.63 -6.05 -14.99
N MET A 96 9.68 -6.86 -15.46
CA MET A 96 9.19 -8.05 -14.73
C MET A 96 10.04 -9.30 -14.92
N ARG A 97 10.91 -9.32 -15.94
CA ARG A 97 11.77 -10.46 -16.28
C ARG A 97 13.10 -10.39 -15.55
#